data_AF-A0A5J4WQY7-F1
#
_entry.id   AF-A0A5J4WQY7-F1
#
_cell.length_a   1.000
_cell.length_b   1.000
_cell.length_c   1.000
_cell.angle_alpha   90.00
_cell.angle_beta   90.00
_cell.angle_gamma   90.00
#
_symmetry.space_group_name_H-M   'P 1'
#
loop_
_entity.id
_entity.type
_entity.pdbx_description
1 polymer ?
#
loop_
_entity_poly.entity_id
_entity_poly.type
_entity_poly.pdbx_seq_one_letter_code
_entity_poly.pdbx_strand_id
1 'polypeptide(L)'
;MKANTIFSEVGIAVKGKNYSMNSQNSANSQESDQTAIHNCPTTPNIVEQPQFDTVWPDDAFLALLARDLTVGAYNQPNTGGYADPITTINGDGTAQIILADGRVIEESSQNEKTIEILGILCTVRSAFDMRKTEILQCMLFMRRLLTKGRVVINPWSVSRLLIGGLILSIKVNRDRVPSNSFVAQVLGISYIRVNEWERSTYEGLEYEVGVNIEEYTQLEQALHSALIQ
;
A
#
# COMPACT_ATOMS: atom_id res chain seq x y z
N MET A 1 28.11 -18.88 13.32
CA MET A 1 27.17 -17.74 13.28
C MET A 1 25.77 -18.29 13.50
N LYS A 2 25.14 -17.93 14.62
CA LYS A 2 23.80 -18.38 15.02
C LYS A 2 22.78 -17.36 14.50
N ALA A 3 21.91 -17.76 13.60
CA ALA A 3 20.66 -17.07 13.31
C ALA A 3 19.53 -17.93 13.89
N ASN A 4 19.03 -17.59 15.08
CA ASN A 4 17.83 -18.19 15.68
C ASN A 4 17.52 -17.51 17.02
N THR A 5 17.00 -16.28 17.04
CA THR A 5 16.24 -15.75 18.21
C THR A 5 15.49 -14.44 17.91
N ILE A 6 14.50 -14.42 16.99
CA ILE A 6 13.52 -13.30 16.95
C ILE A 6 12.07 -13.76 16.74
N PHE A 7 11.82 -14.96 16.18
CA PHE A 7 10.46 -15.38 15.79
C PHE A 7 9.71 -16.32 16.75
N SER A 8 10.07 -16.37 18.04
CA SER A 8 9.43 -17.31 18.99
C SER A 8 8.29 -16.75 19.85
N GLU A 9 7.88 -15.49 19.70
CA GLU A 9 6.92 -14.88 20.66
C GLU A 9 5.53 -14.54 20.14
N VAL A 10 5.20 -14.81 18.89
CA VAL A 10 3.85 -14.50 18.37
C VAL A 10 3.01 -15.78 18.29
N GLY A 11 2.49 -16.19 19.44
CA GLY A 11 1.49 -17.25 19.55
C GLY A 11 0.16 -16.80 18.95
N ILE A 12 -0.12 -17.20 17.70
CA ILE A 12 -1.44 -17.05 17.07
C ILE A 12 -2.02 -18.43 16.82
N ALA A 13 -3.04 -18.76 17.59
CA ALA A 13 -3.83 -19.98 17.43
C ALA A 13 -4.72 -19.89 16.19
N VAL A 14 -4.47 -20.76 15.21
CA VAL A 14 -5.33 -20.91 14.03
C VAL A 14 -6.54 -21.79 14.40
N LYS A 15 -7.71 -21.18 14.58
CA LYS A 15 -8.99 -21.90 14.71
C LYS A 15 -9.64 -22.04 13.34
N GLY A 16 -9.53 -23.22 12.74
CA GLY A 16 -10.27 -23.58 11.53
C GLY A 16 -11.78 -23.65 11.77
N LYS A 17 -12.55 -23.13 10.83
CA LYS A 17 -13.99 -23.43 10.68
C LYS A 17 -14.26 -23.91 9.27
N ASN A 18 -14.59 -25.20 9.17
CA ASN A 18 -15.17 -25.83 7.99
C ASN A 18 -16.63 -25.36 7.87
N TYR A 19 -17.03 -24.91 6.68
CA TYR A 19 -18.43 -24.90 6.28
C TYR A 19 -18.59 -25.73 5.01
N SER A 20 -19.22 -26.89 5.17
CA SER A 20 -19.81 -27.69 4.12
C SER A 20 -21.23 -27.16 3.88
N MET A 21 -21.58 -26.88 2.64
CA MET A 21 -22.98 -26.83 2.22
C MET A 21 -23.14 -27.48 0.85
N ASN A 22 -24.15 -28.35 0.82
CA ASN A 22 -24.59 -29.20 -0.26
C ASN A 22 -26.00 -28.70 -0.62
N SER A 23 -26.31 -28.42 -1.89
CA SER A 23 -27.70 -28.41 -2.37
C SER A 23 -27.78 -28.62 -3.88
N GLN A 24 -28.87 -29.28 -4.28
CA GLN A 24 -29.08 -29.99 -5.53
C GLN A 24 -29.76 -29.14 -6.62
N ASN A 25 -29.50 -29.55 -7.86
CA ASN A 25 -30.30 -29.52 -9.10
C ASN A 25 -31.71 -28.91 -9.09
N SER A 26 -32.02 -28.20 -10.19
CA SER A 26 -33.27 -28.33 -10.96
C SER A 26 -33.08 -27.85 -12.41
N ALA A 27 -33.83 -28.46 -13.33
CA ALA A 27 -33.57 -28.56 -14.77
C ALA A 27 -34.43 -27.65 -15.68
N ASN A 28 -33.96 -27.53 -16.94
CA ASN A 28 -34.66 -27.34 -18.22
C ASN A 28 -35.48 -26.07 -18.52
N SER A 29 -35.18 -25.41 -19.64
CA SER A 29 -35.89 -25.59 -20.93
C SER A 29 -35.27 -24.73 -22.05
N GLN A 30 -35.13 -25.31 -23.24
CA GLN A 30 -34.77 -24.63 -24.50
C GLN A 30 -36.01 -23.95 -25.10
N GLU A 31 -35.86 -22.77 -25.69
CA GLU A 31 -36.62 -22.40 -26.87
C GLU A 31 -35.80 -21.43 -27.73
N SER A 32 -35.81 -21.71 -29.02
CA SER A 32 -35.01 -21.15 -30.09
C SER A 32 -35.84 -20.19 -30.92
N ASP A 33 -35.31 -19.00 -31.23
CA ASP A 33 -35.68 -18.31 -32.46
C ASP A 33 -34.49 -17.50 -32.99
N GLN A 34 -34.12 -17.82 -34.23
CA GLN A 34 -33.06 -17.19 -35.01
C GLN A 34 -33.69 -16.14 -35.93
N THR A 35 -33.24 -14.89 -35.84
CA THR A 35 -33.33 -13.95 -36.96
C THR A 35 -31.97 -13.29 -37.16
N ALA A 36 -31.46 -13.47 -38.38
CA ALA A 36 -30.14 -13.08 -38.84
C ALA A 36 -29.92 -11.57 -38.82
N ILE A 37 -28.76 -11.14 -38.29
CA ILE A 37 -28.20 -9.81 -38.57
C ILE A 37 -26.73 -9.98 -38.97
N HIS A 38 -26.50 -9.70 -40.25
CA HIS A 38 -25.31 -9.12 -40.87
C HIS A 38 -23.95 -9.28 -40.15
N ASN A 39 -23.09 -10.11 -40.74
CA ASN A 39 -21.67 -10.24 -40.40
C ASN A 39 -20.95 -8.88 -40.54
N CYS A 40 -20.61 -8.29 -39.40
CA CYS A 40 -19.54 -7.30 -39.28
C CYS A 40 -18.27 -8.07 -38.87
N PRO A 41 -17.10 -7.87 -39.49
CA PRO A 41 -15.88 -8.51 -39.03
C PRO A 41 -15.49 -7.88 -37.70
N THR A 42 -15.96 -8.46 -36.60
CA THR A 42 -15.48 -8.16 -35.26
C THR A 42 -14.10 -8.79 -35.16
N THR A 43 -13.06 -8.03 -35.47
CA THR A 43 -11.74 -8.30 -34.88
C THR A 43 -11.99 -8.27 -33.37
N PRO A 44 -11.76 -9.36 -32.62
CA PRO A 44 -11.74 -9.25 -31.18
C PRO A 44 -10.52 -8.38 -30.87
N ASN A 45 -10.74 -7.09 -30.68
CA ASN A 45 -9.91 -6.32 -29.77
C ASN A 45 -10.11 -7.01 -28.43
N ILE A 46 -9.26 -8.01 -28.16
CA ILE A 46 -8.99 -8.49 -26.83
C ILE A 46 -8.41 -7.26 -26.14
N VAL A 47 -9.29 -6.43 -25.59
CA VAL A 47 -8.92 -5.57 -24.49
C VAL A 47 -8.54 -6.57 -23.41
N GLU A 48 -7.25 -6.87 -23.30
CA GLU A 48 -6.71 -7.53 -22.13
C GLU A 48 -7.11 -6.63 -20.97
N GLN A 49 -8.21 -6.98 -20.31
CA GLN A 49 -8.48 -6.44 -18.99
C GLN A 49 -7.25 -6.78 -18.17
N PRO A 50 -6.61 -5.81 -17.52
CA PRO A 50 -5.48 -6.12 -16.65
C PRO A 50 -5.95 -7.20 -15.69
N GLN A 51 -5.34 -8.38 -15.80
CA GLN A 51 -5.67 -9.50 -14.94
C GLN A 51 -5.19 -9.08 -13.55
N PHE A 52 -6.08 -8.50 -12.75
CA PHE A 52 -5.78 -8.14 -11.38
C PHE A 52 -5.42 -9.42 -10.65
N ASP A 53 -4.17 -9.48 -10.21
CA ASP A 53 -3.66 -10.57 -9.40
C ASP A 53 -4.57 -10.77 -8.18
N THR A 54 -4.96 -12.02 -7.93
CA THR A 54 -5.79 -12.41 -6.79
C THR A 54 -4.97 -12.76 -5.55
N VAL A 55 -3.63 -12.80 -5.70
CA VAL A 55 -2.69 -13.21 -4.66
C VAL A 55 -2.70 -12.24 -3.48
N TRP A 56 -2.76 -12.83 -2.29
CA TRP A 56 -2.61 -12.12 -1.04
C TRP A 56 -1.13 -11.85 -0.77
N PRO A 57 -0.78 -10.64 -0.30
CA PRO A 57 0.58 -10.33 0.07
C PRO A 57 0.97 -11.09 1.35
N ASP A 58 2.04 -11.89 1.27
CA ASP A 58 2.60 -12.60 2.41
C ASP A 58 3.32 -11.66 3.41
N ASP A 59 3.59 -12.15 4.61
CA ASP A 59 4.23 -11.36 5.68
C ASP A 59 5.66 -10.94 5.33
N ALA A 60 6.38 -11.73 4.54
CA ALA A 60 7.76 -11.43 4.15
C ALA A 60 7.80 -10.24 3.19
N PHE A 61 6.88 -10.19 2.22
CA PHE A 61 6.67 -9.07 1.31
C PHE A 61 6.33 -7.79 2.07
N LEU A 62 5.40 -7.86 3.04
CA LEU A 62 5.05 -6.69 3.85
C LEU A 62 6.23 -6.21 4.70
N ALA A 63 6.98 -7.13 5.30
CA ALA A 63 8.17 -6.81 6.11
C ALA A 63 9.26 -6.15 5.26
N LEU A 64 9.48 -6.65 4.03
CA LEU A 64 10.43 -6.04 3.10
C LEU A 64 10.00 -4.61 2.76
N LEU A 65 8.74 -4.40 2.36
CA LEU A 65 8.24 -3.07 2.04
C LEU A 65 8.34 -2.11 3.21
N ALA A 66 7.99 -2.57 4.42
CA ALA A 66 8.12 -1.76 5.63
C ALA A 66 9.56 -1.31 5.84
N ARG A 67 10.52 -2.23 5.70
CA ARG A 67 11.95 -1.92 5.83
C ARG A 67 12.43 -0.96 4.75
N ASP A 68 12.07 -1.18 3.49
CA ASP A 68 12.53 -0.36 2.37
C ASP A 68 12.02 1.08 2.49
N LEU A 69 10.73 1.25 2.82
CA LEU A 69 10.13 2.55 3.07
C LEU A 69 10.82 3.31 4.20
N THR A 70 11.13 2.64 5.32
CA THR A 70 11.79 3.30 6.45
C THR A 70 13.27 3.58 6.18
N VAL A 71 13.99 2.68 5.52
CA VAL A 71 15.37 2.95 5.05
C VAL A 71 15.38 4.18 4.15
N GLY A 72 14.45 4.27 3.19
CA GLY A 72 14.31 5.42 2.31
C GLY A 72 13.98 6.71 3.05
N ALA A 73 13.12 6.64 4.08
CA ALA A 73 12.73 7.79 4.88
C ALA A 73 13.85 8.32 5.78
N TYR A 74 14.65 7.45 6.41
CA TYR A 74 15.72 7.85 7.35
C TYR A 74 17.02 8.24 6.64
N ASN A 75 17.24 7.76 5.42
CA ASN A 75 18.46 8.03 4.65
C ASN A 75 18.30 9.13 3.58
N GLN A 76 17.21 9.90 3.62
CA GLN A 76 17.13 11.07 2.74
C GLN A 76 18.29 12.03 3.04
N PRO A 77 19.02 12.51 2.03
CA PRO A 77 20.02 13.54 2.25
C PRO A 77 19.33 14.76 2.85
N ASN A 78 19.97 15.36 3.87
CA ASN A 78 19.59 16.67 4.40
C ASN A 78 19.71 17.70 3.28
N THR A 79 18.69 17.83 2.45
CA THR A 79 18.59 18.90 1.47
C THR A 79 18.26 20.16 2.24
N GLY A 80 19.30 20.81 2.77
CA GLY A 80 19.24 22.09 3.46
C GLY A 80 18.87 23.24 2.53
N GLY A 81 17.74 23.15 1.84
CA GLY A 81 17.20 24.19 0.99
C GLY A 81 16.63 25.32 1.85
N TYR A 82 17.49 26.18 2.40
CA TYR A 82 17.26 27.51 3.02
C TYR A 82 16.11 27.73 4.03
N ALA A 83 15.22 26.76 4.25
CA ALA A 83 14.08 26.82 5.15
C ALA A 83 13.72 25.44 5.76
N ASP A 84 14.35 24.36 5.30
CA ASP A 84 14.11 23.02 5.86
C ASP A 84 14.87 22.84 7.18
N PRO A 85 14.18 22.39 8.24
CA PRO A 85 14.82 22.26 9.54
C PRO A 85 15.83 21.11 9.50
N ILE A 86 16.93 21.26 10.23
CA ILE A 86 18.04 20.30 10.22
C ILE A 86 17.50 18.99 10.81
N THR A 87 17.51 17.94 9.98
CA THR A 87 17.20 16.59 10.43
C THR A 87 18.48 15.92 10.88
N THR A 88 18.51 15.41 12.10
CA THR A 88 19.66 14.69 12.64
C THR A 88 19.24 13.30 13.06
N ILE A 89 19.99 12.29 12.62
CA ILE A 89 19.86 10.93 13.14
C ILE A 89 20.85 10.79 14.29
N ASN A 90 20.35 10.44 15.46
CA ASN A 90 21.12 10.24 16.67
C ASN A 90 21.92 8.95 16.64
N GLY A 91 22.90 8.84 17.55
CA GLY A 91 23.68 7.61 17.73
C GLY A 91 22.84 6.40 18.16
N ASP A 92 21.64 6.61 18.71
CA ASP A 92 20.67 5.57 19.05
C ASP A 92 19.70 5.23 17.90
N GLY A 93 19.82 5.92 16.75
CA GLY A 93 18.98 5.71 15.57
C GLY A 93 17.64 6.46 15.57
N THR A 94 17.36 7.27 16.58
CA THR A 94 16.20 8.19 16.60
C THR A 94 16.43 9.36 15.66
N ALA A 95 15.35 9.91 15.09
CA ALA A 95 15.43 11.08 14.22
C ALA A 95 14.94 12.33 14.97
N GLN A 96 15.61 13.45 14.76
CA GLN A 96 15.21 14.72 15.34
C GLN A 96 15.15 15.81 14.29
N ILE A 97 14.18 16.70 14.42
CA ILE A 97 14.12 17.98 13.72
C ILE A 97 14.38 19.09 14.73
N ILE A 98 15.40 19.92 14.45
CA ILE A 98 15.67 21.13 15.22
C ILE A 98 15.13 22.34 14.44
N LEU A 99 14.12 23.00 15.00
CA LEU A 99 13.50 24.18 14.41
C LEU A 99 14.35 25.45 14.68
N ALA A 100 14.13 26.49 13.88
CA ALA A 100 14.85 27.76 14.01
C ALA A 100 14.64 28.47 15.36
N ASP A 101 13.55 28.15 16.07
CA ASP A 101 13.25 28.66 17.41
C ASP A 101 13.84 27.80 18.54
N GLY A 102 14.63 26.78 18.20
CA GLY A 102 15.28 25.88 19.16
C GLY A 102 14.40 24.74 19.66
N ARG A 103 13.13 24.64 19.23
CA ARG A 103 12.30 23.46 19.54
C ARG A 103 12.83 22.23 18.82
N VAL A 104 12.77 21.11 19.52
CA VAL A 104 13.17 19.80 19.02
C VAL A 104 11.91 18.95 18.86
N ILE A 105 11.73 18.38 17.67
CA ILE A 105 10.72 17.37 17.40
C ILE A 105 11.45 16.05 17.21
N GLU A 106 11.24 15.13 18.14
CA GLU A 106 11.83 13.79 18.08
C GLU A 106 10.88 12.82 17.37
N GLU A 107 11.46 11.80 16.76
CA GLU A 107 10.78 10.67 16.16
C GLU A 107 11.50 9.39 16.55
N SER A 108 10.74 8.29 16.56
CA SER A 108 11.22 6.98 16.98
C SER A 108 12.43 6.50 16.17
N SER A 109 13.07 5.44 16.65
CA SER A 109 14.17 4.82 15.92
C SER A 109 13.67 4.23 14.59
N GLN A 110 14.57 4.08 13.62
CA GLN A 110 14.24 3.43 12.34
C GLN A 110 13.62 2.04 12.52
N ASN A 111 14.08 1.27 13.51
CA ASN A 111 13.54 -0.05 13.83
C ASN A 111 12.09 0.02 14.33
N GLU A 112 11.81 0.92 15.26
CA GLU A 112 10.45 1.13 15.77
C GLU A 112 9.51 1.65 14.68
N LYS A 113 9.98 2.57 13.83
CA LYS A 113 9.21 3.02 12.67
C LYS A 113 8.93 1.90 11.69
N THR A 114 9.87 0.97 11.52
CA THR A 114 9.66 -0.22 10.65
C THR A 114 8.57 -1.12 11.21
N ILE A 115 8.53 -1.30 12.53
CA ILE A 115 7.48 -2.06 13.21
C ILE A 115 6.13 -1.35 13.07
N GLU A 116 6.08 -0.02 13.21
CA GLU A 116 4.87 0.78 12.98
C GLU A 116 4.32 0.60 11.56
N ILE A 117 5.18 0.77 10.54
CA ILE A 117 4.81 0.63 9.14
C ILE A 117 4.33 -0.79 8.83
N LEU A 118 5.02 -1.81 9.33
CA LEU A 118 4.59 -3.21 9.18
C LEU A 118 3.23 -3.43 9.86
N GLY A 119 3.01 -2.85 11.04
CA GLY A 119 1.74 -2.88 11.74
C GLY A 119 0.60 -2.28 10.91
N ILE A 120 0.83 -1.14 10.27
CA ILE A 120 -0.13 -0.50 9.35
C ILE A 120 -0.44 -1.45 8.18
N LEU A 121 0.58 -1.96 7.50
CA LEU A 121 0.43 -2.87 6.36
C LEU A 121 -0.37 -4.13 6.72
N CYS A 122 -0.02 -4.80 7.82
CA CYS A 122 -0.70 -5.99 8.30
C CYS A 122 -2.15 -5.72 8.71
N THR A 123 -2.40 -4.57 9.37
CA THR A 123 -3.74 -4.17 9.79
C THR A 123 -4.63 -3.90 8.57
N VAL A 124 -4.14 -3.13 7.60
CA VAL A 124 -4.89 -2.82 6.38
C VAL A 124 -5.12 -4.08 5.55
N ARG A 125 -4.09 -4.91 5.34
CA ARG A 125 -4.25 -6.20 4.64
C ARG A 125 -5.38 -7.02 5.26
N SER A 126 -5.38 -7.17 6.59
CA SER A 126 -6.32 -8.07 7.27
C SER A 126 -7.73 -7.48 7.37
N ALA A 127 -7.85 -6.18 7.61
CA ALA A 127 -9.15 -5.52 7.76
C ALA A 127 -9.88 -5.31 6.44
N PHE A 128 -9.13 -5.11 5.35
CA PHE A 128 -9.68 -4.83 4.04
C PHE A 128 -9.52 -5.98 3.05
N ASP A 129 -8.89 -7.11 3.40
CA ASP A 129 -8.58 -8.17 2.44
C ASP A 129 -7.83 -7.59 1.22
N MET A 130 -6.75 -6.86 1.51
CA MET A 130 -6.01 -6.10 0.51
C MET A 130 -5.13 -7.02 -0.34
N ARG A 131 -5.24 -6.88 -1.66
CA ARG A 131 -4.48 -7.68 -2.63
C ARG A 131 -3.08 -7.11 -2.83
N LYS A 132 -2.16 -7.97 -3.27
CA LYS A 132 -0.77 -7.57 -3.57
C LYS A 132 -0.74 -6.44 -4.60
N THR A 133 -1.64 -6.47 -5.58
CA THR A 133 -1.85 -5.40 -6.58
C THR A 133 -2.13 -4.04 -5.97
N GLU A 134 -3.04 -3.98 -5.00
CA GLU A 134 -3.40 -2.72 -4.34
C GLU A 134 -2.22 -2.18 -3.53
N ILE A 135 -1.42 -3.05 -2.90
CA ILE A 135 -0.22 -2.60 -2.17
C ILE A 135 0.84 -2.08 -3.14
N LEU A 136 1.07 -2.77 -4.26
CA LEU A 136 2.01 -2.32 -5.28
C LEU A 136 1.58 -1.01 -5.95
N GLN A 137 0.28 -0.83 -6.19
CA GLN A 137 -0.25 0.44 -6.68
C GLN A 137 -0.06 1.57 -5.68
N CYS A 138 -0.22 1.32 -4.38
CA CYS A 138 0.16 2.29 -3.35
C CYS A 138 1.64 2.69 -3.47
N MET A 139 2.54 1.74 -3.70
CA MET A 139 3.97 2.04 -3.87
C MET A 139 4.23 2.87 -5.13
N LEU A 140 3.51 2.60 -6.23
CA LEU A 140 3.56 3.44 -7.45
C LEU A 140 3.07 4.86 -7.18
N PHE A 141 1.99 5.03 -6.42
CA PHE A 141 1.52 6.36 -6.01
C PHE A 141 2.57 7.12 -5.22
N MET A 142 3.21 6.47 -4.23
CA MET A 142 4.28 7.10 -3.47
C MET A 142 5.47 7.47 -4.36
N ARG A 143 5.89 6.59 -5.29
CA ARG A 143 6.94 6.87 -6.27
C ARG A 143 6.61 8.07 -7.15
N ARG A 144 5.37 8.17 -7.65
CA ARG A 144 4.91 9.31 -8.46
C ARG A 144 4.94 10.61 -7.67
N LEU A 145 4.45 10.62 -6.43
CA LEU A 145 4.48 11.78 -5.55
C LEU A 145 5.91 12.30 -5.32
N LEU A 146 6.86 11.38 -5.11
CA LEU A 146 8.28 11.69 -4.96
C LEU A 146 8.88 12.23 -6.25
N THR A 147 8.60 11.61 -7.39
CA THR A 147 9.13 12.02 -8.70
C THR A 147 8.62 13.40 -9.11
N LYS A 148 7.37 13.74 -8.77
CA LYS A 148 6.80 15.07 -9.01
C LYS A 148 7.33 16.13 -8.03
N GLY A 149 8.15 15.78 -7.03
CA GLY A 149 8.66 16.69 -6.00
C GLY A 149 7.56 17.29 -5.12
N ARG A 150 6.39 16.63 -5.03
CA ARG A 150 5.22 17.15 -4.29
C ARG A 150 5.27 16.80 -2.81
N VAL A 151 6.07 15.80 -2.45
CA VAL A 151 6.21 15.33 -1.08
C VAL A 151 7.67 15.04 -0.80
N VAL A 152 8.06 15.21 0.46
CA VAL A 152 9.33 14.71 1.00
C VAL A 152 9.01 13.51 1.86
N ILE A 153 9.61 12.36 1.55
CA ILE A 153 9.55 11.17 2.42
C ILE A 153 10.57 11.33 3.54
N ASN A 154 10.12 11.26 4.78
CA ASN A 154 10.96 11.37 5.98
C ASN A 154 10.30 10.61 7.13
N PRO A 155 10.97 10.44 8.28
CA PRO A 155 10.44 9.65 9.40
C PRO A 155 9.03 10.08 9.86
N TRP A 156 8.73 11.37 9.80
CA TRP A 156 7.42 11.94 10.18
C TRP A 156 6.35 11.80 9.09
N SER A 157 6.76 11.73 7.82
CA SER A 157 5.83 11.73 6.69
C SER A 157 5.52 10.34 6.13
N VAL A 158 6.37 9.34 6.37
CA VAL A 158 6.25 8.03 5.74
C VAL A 158 4.92 7.33 6.06
N SER A 159 4.48 7.33 7.32
CA SER A 159 3.22 6.68 7.73
C SER A 159 1.99 7.34 7.08
N ARG A 160 1.94 8.68 7.04
CA ARG A 160 0.82 9.40 6.40
C ARG A 160 0.78 9.21 4.88
N LEU A 161 1.94 9.16 4.23
CA LEU A 161 2.03 8.93 2.79
C LEU A 161 1.58 7.51 2.44
N LEU A 162 2.02 6.53 3.24
CA LEU A 162 1.59 5.15 3.11
C LEU A 162 0.07 5.02 3.28
N ILE A 163 -0.50 5.57 4.36
CA ILE A 163 -1.94 5.46 4.63
C ILE A 163 -2.76 6.11 3.51
N GLY A 164 -2.37 7.31 3.07
CA GLY A 164 -3.03 8.00 1.96
C GLY A 164 -2.99 7.19 0.66
N GLY A 165 -1.83 6.62 0.33
CA GLY A 165 -1.66 5.75 -0.84
C GLY A 165 -2.47 4.45 -0.77
N LEU A 166 -2.51 3.79 0.40
CA LEU A 166 -3.26 2.54 0.59
C LEU A 166 -4.76 2.78 0.45
N ILE A 167 -5.29 3.84 1.07
CA ILE A 167 -6.71 4.21 0.95
C ILE A 167 -7.07 4.45 -0.49
N LEU A 168 -6.28 5.29 -1.18
CA LEU A 168 -6.55 5.64 -2.56
C LEU A 168 -6.51 4.41 -3.46
N SER A 169 -5.55 3.52 -3.24
CA SER A 169 -5.49 2.25 -3.99
C SER A 169 -6.74 1.40 -3.78
N ILE A 170 -7.23 1.28 -2.55
CA ILE A 170 -8.49 0.54 -2.27
C ILE A 170 -9.66 1.17 -3.04
N LYS A 171 -9.76 2.51 -3.06
CA LYS A 171 -10.88 3.20 -3.73
C LYS A 171 -10.87 3.06 -5.25
N VAL A 172 -9.68 2.96 -5.85
CA VAL A 172 -9.52 2.89 -7.30
C VAL A 172 -9.81 1.49 -7.84
N ASN A 173 -9.55 0.44 -7.06
CA ASN A 173 -9.67 -0.95 -7.55
C ASN A 173 -10.98 -1.66 -7.18
N ARG A 174 -11.80 -1.07 -6.30
CA ARG A 174 -12.95 -1.79 -5.73
C ARG A 174 -14.27 -1.16 -6.10
N ASP A 175 -15.22 -2.00 -6.47
CA ASP A 175 -16.62 -1.60 -6.65
C ASP A 175 -17.28 -1.19 -5.33
N ARG A 176 -16.86 -1.82 -4.22
CA ARG A 176 -17.33 -1.52 -2.86
C ARG A 176 -16.20 -0.90 -2.06
N VAL A 177 -16.32 0.39 -1.82
CA VAL A 177 -15.30 1.20 -1.17
C VAL A 177 -15.63 1.39 0.31
N PRO A 178 -14.69 1.11 1.24
CA PRO A 178 -14.87 1.41 2.65
C PRO A 178 -14.95 2.92 2.90
N SER A 179 -15.77 3.33 3.86
CA SER A 179 -15.80 4.72 4.30
C SER A 179 -14.52 5.09 5.05
N ASN A 180 -14.11 6.35 4.97
CA ASN A 180 -12.95 6.83 5.72
C ASN A 180 -13.16 6.77 7.25
N SER A 181 -14.41 6.81 7.71
CA SER A 181 -14.74 6.57 9.13
C SER A 181 -14.39 5.15 9.56
N PHE A 182 -14.63 4.16 8.71
CA PHE A 182 -14.27 2.77 8.99
C PHE A 182 -12.75 2.59 8.94
N VAL A 183 -12.05 3.20 7.97
CA VAL A 183 -10.59 3.22 7.92
C VAL A 183 -9.97 3.82 9.18
N ALA A 184 -10.51 4.97 9.60
CA ALA A 184 -10.09 5.68 10.80
C ALA A 184 -10.22 4.80 12.06
N GLN A 185 -11.34 4.08 12.18
CA GLN A 185 -11.57 3.15 13.28
C GLN A 185 -10.57 1.98 13.28
N VAL A 186 -10.31 1.39 12.11
CA VAL A 186 -9.38 0.27 11.95
C VAL A 186 -7.95 0.66 12.33
N LEU A 187 -7.52 1.87 11.96
CA LEU A 187 -6.16 2.35 12.21
C LEU A 187 -6.01 3.08 13.57
N GLY A 188 -7.10 3.33 14.28
CA GLY A 188 -7.08 4.13 15.52
C GLY A 188 -6.71 5.60 15.29
N ILE A 189 -7.03 6.16 14.12
CA ILE A 189 -6.67 7.52 13.71
C ILE A 189 -7.93 8.37 13.61
N SER A 190 -7.83 9.68 13.80
CA SER A 190 -8.94 10.60 13.55
C SER A 190 -9.37 10.56 12.08
N TYR A 191 -10.68 10.42 11.84
CA TYR A 191 -11.24 10.43 10.49
C TYR A 191 -10.94 11.72 9.71
N ILE A 192 -10.76 12.85 10.42
CA ILE A 192 -10.38 14.13 9.82
C ILE A 192 -9.00 14.01 9.18
N ARG A 193 -8.03 13.42 9.90
CA ARG A 193 -6.68 13.20 9.37
C ARG A 193 -6.68 12.23 8.20
N VAL A 194 -7.48 11.17 8.27
CA VAL A 194 -7.63 10.21 7.17
C VAL A 194 -8.14 10.93 5.90
N ASN A 195 -9.15 11.79 6.02
CA ASN A 195 -9.65 12.60 4.91
C ASN A 195 -8.59 13.55 4.35
N GLU A 196 -7.83 14.21 5.23
CA GLU A 196 -6.75 15.13 4.83
C GLU A 196 -5.63 14.41 4.07
N TRP A 197 -5.20 13.25 4.55
CA TRP A 197 -4.14 12.47 3.91
C TRP A 197 -4.58 11.89 2.58
N GLU A 198 -5.81 11.37 2.49
CA GLU A 198 -6.37 10.93 1.22
C GLU A 198 -6.41 12.09 0.21
N ARG A 199 -6.99 13.23 0.60
CA ARG A 199 -7.09 14.41 -0.27
C ARG A 199 -5.71 14.88 -0.73
N SER A 200 -4.77 15.04 0.21
CA SER A 200 -3.42 15.49 -0.09
C SER A 200 -2.67 14.53 -1.03
N THR A 201 -2.88 13.22 -0.87
CA THR A 201 -2.31 12.20 -1.77
C THR A 201 -2.91 12.33 -3.16
N TYR A 202 -4.23 12.43 -3.26
CA TYR A 202 -4.94 12.51 -4.53
C TYR A 202 -4.62 13.80 -5.31
N GLU A 203 -4.58 14.94 -4.61
CA GLU A 203 -4.16 16.24 -5.17
C GLU A 203 -2.68 16.22 -5.58
N GLY A 204 -1.80 15.61 -4.76
CA GLY A 204 -0.39 15.49 -5.08
C GLY A 204 -0.12 14.61 -6.32
N LEU A 205 -0.99 13.64 -6.58
CA LEU A 205 -0.99 12.84 -7.81
C LEU A 205 -1.58 13.59 -9.00
N GLU A 206 -2.16 14.78 -8.80
CA GLU A 206 -2.88 15.54 -9.83
C GLU A 206 -4.02 14.70 -10.43
N TYR A 207 -4.68 13.91 -9.60
CA TYR A 207 -5.80 13.04 -10.01
C TYR A 207 -5.37 11.90 -10.97
N GLU A 208 -4.07 11.71 -11.22
CA GLU A 208 -3.52 10.64 -12.06
C GLU A 208 -3.37 9.33 -11.28
N VAL A 209 -4.51 8.69 -10.99
CA VAL A 209 -4.58 7.42 -10.24
C VAL A 209 -4.57 6.16 -11.12
N GLY A 210 -4.74 6.34 -12.43
CA GLY A 210 -4.61 5.25 -13.39
C GLY A 210 -3.18 4.72 -13.39
N VAL A 211 -3.03 3.41 -13.22
CA VAL A 211 -1.76 2.69 -13.34
C VAL A 211 -1.86 1.79 -14.55
N ASN A 212 -0.92 1.93 -15.49
CA ASN A 212 -0.82 1.02 -16.62
C ASN A 212 -0.11 -0.28 -16.21
N ILE A 213 -0.25 -1.31 -17.03
CA ILE A 213 0.31 -2.62 -16.72
C ILE A 213 1.85 -2.60 -16.77
N GLU A 214 2.43 -1.75 -17.63
CA GLU A 214 3.87 -1.62 -17.79
C GLU A 214 4.55 -1.10 -16.51
N GLU A 215 3.98 -0.08 -15.87
CA GLU A 215 4.48 0.46 -14.59
C GLU A 215 4.39 -0.58 -13.48
N TYR A 216 3.33 -1.37 -13.47
CA TYR A 216 3.16 -2.45 -12.52
C TYR A 216 4.23 -3.53 -12.70
N THR A 217 4.43 -4.02 -13.92
CA THR A 217 5.43 -5.04 -14.24
C THR A 217 6.85 -4.56 -13.92
N GLN A 218 7.17 -3.29 -14.21
CA GLN A 218 8.47 -2.72 -13.87
C GLN A 218 8.73 -2.71 -12.36
N LEU A 219 7.73 -2.32 -11.56
CA LEU A 219 7.87 -2.31 -10.11
C LEU A 219 7.98 -3.73 -9.55
N GLU A 220 7.18 -4.67 -10.04
CA GLU A 220 7.23 -6.07 -9.59
C GLU A 220 8.59 -6.71 -9.89
N GLN A 221 9.14 -6.47 -11.09
CA GLN A 221 10.48 -6.93 -11.47
C GLN A 221 11.58 -6.31 -10.60
N ALA A 222 11.49 -5.02 -10.30
CA ALA A 222 12.43 -4.34 -9.42
C ALA A 222 12.41 -4.94 -8.01
N LEU A 223 11.21 -5.21 -7.47
CA LEU A 223 11.05 -5.81 -6.14
C LEU A 223 11.53 -7.26 -6.10
N HIS A 224 11.25 -8.05 -7.13
CA HIS A 224 11.73 -9.42 -7.25
C HIS A 224 13.27 -9.46 -7.30
N SER A 225 13.89 -8.52 -8.01
CA SER A 225 15.34 -8.39 -8.08
C SER A 225 15.95 -8.03 -6.73
N ALA A 226 15.28 -7.18 -5.94
CA ALA A 226 15.71 -6.79 -4.60
C ALA A 226 15.59 -7.93 -3.57
N LEU A 227 14.68 -8.89 -3.78
CA LEU A 227 14.48 -10.04 -2.90
C LEU A 227 15.53 -11.15 -3.06
N ILE A 228 16.24 -11.19 -4.19
CA ILE A 228 17.23 -12.24 -4.52
C ILE A 228 18.65 -11.86 -4.04
N GLN A 229 18.89 -10.58 -3.73
CA GLN A 229 20.19 -10.04 -3.28
C GLN A 229 20.37 -10.18 -1.76
#